data_AF-A0A7K2P0Q8-F1
#
_entry.id   AF-A0A7K2P0Q8-F1
#
_cell.length_a   1.000
_cell.length_b   1.000
_cell.length_c   1.000
_cell.angle_alpha   90.00
_cell.angle_beta   90.00
_cell.angle_gamma   90.00
#
_symmetry.space_group_name_H-M   'P 1'
#
loop_
_entity.id
_entity.type
_entity.pdbx_description
1 polymer ?
#
loop_
_entity_poly.entity_id
_entity_poly.type
_entity_poly.pdbx_seq_one_letter_code
_entity_poly.pdbx_strand_id
1 'polypeptide(L)'
;GWYRNIAFVPSYNDADKSVEELQNATKEELAPYGVWWGDWAQTSDQWIEQGGATGGDGASYDFAVIHVTPEKGSGGKSLEETVGSALPVDFDAPAVPEIESMKAIGYPAAPPYDGQKLYQCQDKPGRLSLNASDPTMYRIGCTMTGGSSGGGWVAAGSDGKPALVSNTYI
;
A
#
# COMPACT_ATOMS: atom_id res chain seq x y z
N GLY A 1 18.58 7.15 8.81
CA GLY A 1 17.25 7.11 8.18
C GLY A 1 16.62 5.78 8.50
N TRP A 2 15.33 5.80 8.84
CA TRP A 2 14.47 4.63 9.08
C TRP A 2 14.23 3.82 7.80
N TYR A 3 14.43 4.44 6.64
CA TYR A 3 14.37 3.81 5.33
C TYR A 3 15.74 3.30 4.90
N ARG A 4 15.98 1.98 4.99
CA ARG A 4 17.14 1.31 4.38
C ARG A 4 16.67 -0.02 3.79
N ASN A 5 17.10 -0.33 2.57
CA ASN A 5 16.86 -1.60 1.89
C ASN A 5 15.38 -1.92 1.64
N ILE A 6 14.57 -0.93 1.28
CA ILE A 6 13.18 -1.16 0.87
C ILE A 6 13.13 -1.31 -0.65
N ALA A 7 12.38 -2.32 -1.07
CA ALA A 7 12.08 -2.61 -2.45
C ALA A 7 10.56 -2.74 -2.65
N PHE A 8 10.10 -2.33 -3.82
CA PHE A 8 8.76 -2.57 -4.31
C PHE A 8 8.83 -3.65 -5.40
N VAL A 9 7.95 -4.65 -5.31
CA VAL A 9 7.89 -5.75 -6.28
C VAL A 9 6.48 -5.79 -6.87
N PRO A 10 6.26 -5.11 -8.02
CA PRO A 10 4.98 -5.15 -8.69
C PRO A 10 4.61 -6.58 -9.12
N SER A 11 3.36 -6.98 -8.88
CA SER A 11 2.82 -8.31 -9.25
C SER A 11 3.61 -9.47 -8.60
N TYR A 12 4.03 -9.28 -7.35
CA TYR A 12 4.71 -10.33 -6.59
C TYR A 12 3.81 -11.58 -6.43
N ASN A 13 4.35 -12.75 -6.79
CA ASN A 13 3.65 -14.03 -6.75
C ASN A 13 2.28 -14.00 -7.46
N ASP A 14 2.24 -13.40 -8.66
CA ASP A 14 1.00 -13.23 -9.44
C ASP A 14 0.29 -14.56 -9.79
N ALA A 15 1.07 -15.64 -9.84
CA ALA A 15 0.58 -17.00 -10.08
C ALA A 15 -0.05 -17.66 -8.84
N ASP A 16 -0.17 -16.94 -7.72
CA ASP A 16 -0.79 -17.41 -6.46
C ASP A 16 -0.16 -18.71 -5.90
N LYS A 17 1.16 -18.87 -6.10
CA LYS A 17 1.88 -20.08 -5.69
C LYS A 17 1.89 -20.22 -4.17
N SER A 18 1.85 -21.46 -3.69
CA SER A 18 2.05 -21.78 -2.27
C SER A 18 3.49 -21.53 -1.83
N VAL A 19 3.72 -21.48 -0.52
CA VAL A 19 5.06 -21.33 0.06
C VAL A 19 6.01 -22.43 -0.43
N GLU A 20 5.53 -23.66 -0.58
CA GLU A 20 6.31 -24.80 -1.07
C GLU A 20 6.67 -24.65 -2.56
N GLU A 21 5.72 -24.19 -3.38
CA GLU A 21 5.95 -23.97 -4.80
C GLU A 21 6.94 -22.83 -5.05
N LEU A 22 6.91 -21.79 -4.20
CA LEU A 22 7.82 -20.65 -4.25
C LEU A 22 9.28 -21.02 -4.04
N GLN A 23 9.59 -22.11 -3.32
CA GLN A 23 10.97 -22.55 -3.09
C GLN A 23 11.71 -22.89 -4.40
N ASN A 24 10.97 -23.25 -5.44
CA ASN A 24 11.51 -23.61 -6.75
C ASN A 24 11.13 -22.61 -7.85
N ALA A 25 10.45 -21.52 -7.50
CA ALA A 25 10.08 -20.49 -8.47
C ALA A 25 11.30 -19.69 -8.91
N THR A 26 11.38 -19.41 -10.20
CA THR A 26 12.36 -18.47 -10.75
C THR A 26 12.04 -17.03 -10.32
N LYS A 27 13.02 -16.14 -10.44
CA LYS A 27 12.82 -14.72 -10.14
C LYS A 27 11.75 -14.11 -11.06
N GLU A 28 11.74 -14.51 -12.32
CA GLU A 28 10.80 -14.04 -13.33
C GLU A 28 9.37 -14.51 -13.05
N GLU A 29 9.18 -15.70 -12.47
CA GLU A 29 7.87 -16.16 -11.99
C GLU A 29 7.42 -15.42 -10.74
N LEU A 30 8.36 -15.09 -9.85
CA LEU A 30 8.06 -14.45 -8.57
C LEU A 30 7.82 -12.93 -8.70
N ALA A 31 8.56 -12.29 -9.59
CA ALA A 31 8.60 -10.84 -9.81
C ALA A 31 8.63 -10.55 -11.31
N PRO A 32 7.51 -10.79 -12.04
CA PRO A 32 7.47 -10.69 -13.50
C PRO A 32 7.80 -9.29 -14.05
N TYR A 33 7.62 -8.25 -13.23
CA TYR A 33 7.97 -6.86 -13.55
C TYR A 33 9.23 -6.37 -12.80
N GLY A 34 10.04 -7.30 -12.29
CA GLY A 34 11.30 -7.02 -11.61
C GLY A 34 11.15 -6.48 -10.19
N VAL A 35 12.31 -6.20 -9.58
CA VAL A 35 12.43 -5.62 -8.24
C VAL A 35 12.87 -4.16 -8.35
N TRP A 36 12.19 -3.28 -7.63
CA TRP A 36 12.39 -1.83 -7.70
C TRP A 36 12.90 -1.31 -6.36
N TRP A 37 14.14 -0.83 -6.34
CA TRP A 37 14.76 -0.33 -5.11
C TRP A 37 14.35 1.11 -4.88
N GLY A 38 13.92 1.46 -3.66
CA GLY A 38 13.72 2.88 -3.39
C GLY A 38 15.03 3.59 -3.12
N ASP A 39 15.20 4.72 -3.80
CA ASP A 39 16.36 5.59 -3.75
C ASP A 39 16.06 6.93 -3.05
N TRP A 40 14.79 7.21 -2.79
CA TRP A 40 14.33 8.36 -2.01
C TRP A 40 12.99 8.06 -1.33
N ALA A 41 12.75 8.67 -0.17
CA ALA A 41 11.50 8.58 0.54
C ALA A 41 11.19 9.88 1.30
N GLN A 42 9.91 10.23 1.41
CA GLN A 42 9.41 11.31 2.24
C GLN A 42 8.09 10.92 2.89
N THR A 43 7.83 11.48 4.06
CA THR A 43 6.59 11.31 4.83
C THR A 43 6.17 12.67 5.37
N SER A 44 5.04 12.73 6.08
CA SER A 44 4.55 13.94 6.71
C SER A 44 5.44 14.36 7.90
N ASP A 45 5.51 15.67 8.17
CA ASP A 45 6.23 16.18 9.34
C ASP A 45 5.56 15.71 10.65
N GLN A 46 4.24 15.59 10.64
CA GLN A 46 3.45 15.10 11.77
C GLN A 46 3.78 13.65 12.11
N TRP A 47 3.96 12.78 11.11
CA TRP A 47 4.40 11.41 11.36
C TRP A 47 5.81 11.36 11.93
N ILE A 48 6.71 12.22 11.46
CA ILE A 48 8.08 12.32 12.01
C ILE A 48 8.06 12.78 13.47
N GLU A 49 7.19 13.73 13.81
CA GLU A 49 7.13 14.31 15.15
C GLU A 49 6.37 13.41 16.15
N GLN A 50 5.28 12.76 15.71
CA GLN A 50 4.29 12.14 16.58
C GLN A 50 4.16 10.62 16.39
N GLY A 51 4.64 10.08 15.27
CA GLY A 51 4.48 8.67 14.93
C GLY A 51 5.18 7.74 15.94
N GLY A 52 4.55 6.60 16.22
CA GLY A 52 5.02 5.61 17.18
C GLY A 52 5.09 4.19 16.62
N ALA A 53 5.80 3.31 17.34
CA ALA A 53 5.86 1.89 17.01
C ALA A 53 4.58 1.11 17.36
N THR A 54 3.65 1.75 18.05
CA THR A 54 2.36 1.19 18.46
C THR A 54 1.23 2.09 18.00
N GLY A 55 0.08 1.49 17.72
CA GLY A 55 -1.04 2.19 17.13
C GLY A 55 -1.55 3.39 17.94
N GLY A 56 -1.67 4.56 17.30
CA GLY A 56 -2.48 5.68 17.80
C GLY A 56 -1.90 7.03 17.41
N ASP A 57 -0.72 7.33 17.92
CA ASP A 57 -0.08 8.64 17.76
C ASP A 57 0.37 8.85 16.30
N GLY A 58 0.03 10.02 15.73
CA GLY A 58 0.36 10.37 14.35
C GLY A 58 -0.39 9.59 13.26
N ALA A 59 -1.26 8.63 13.61
CA ALA A 59 -1.88 7.70 12.65
C ALA A 59 -2.63 8.39 11.49
N SER A 60 -3.19 9.58 11.72
CA SER A 60 -3.88 10.37 10.69
C SER A 60 -2.95 10.91 9.61
N TYR A 61 -1.64 10.80 9.81
CA TYR A 61 -0.60 11.27 8.93
C TYR A 61 0.38 10.14 8.54
N ASP A 62 0.05 8.89 8.83
CA ASP A 62 0.88 7.72 8.52
C ASP A 62 0.79 7.33 7.04
N PHE A 63 1.54 8.06 6.22
CA PHE A 63 1.77 7.73 4.83
C PHE A 63 3.20 8.16 4.45
N ALA A 64 3.71 7.55 3.38
CA ALA A 64 4.98 7.97 2.78
C ALA A 64 4.91 7.83 1.26
N VAL A 65 5.71 8.63 0.58
CA VAL A 65 5.98 8.49 -0.85
C VAL A 65 7.40 7.99 -1.00
N ILE A 66 7.56 6.94 -1.80
CA ILE A 66 8.85 6.33 -2.09
C ILE A 66 9.08 6.44 -3.59
N HIS A 67 10.19 7.06 -3.98
CA HIS A 67 10.67 7.01 -5.35
C HIS A 67 11.50 5.74 -5.52
N VAL A 68 11.32 5.06 -6.64
CA VAL A 68 11.97 3.77 -6.92
C VAL A 68 12.67 3.75 -8.27
N THR A 69 13.73 2.96 -8.34
CA THR A 69 14.55 2.73 -9.52
C THR A 69 14.64 1.23 -9.79
N PRO A 70 14.65 0.77 -11.05
CA PRO A 70 14.74 -0.64 -11.33
C PRO A 70 16.15 -1.15 -11.02
N GLU A 71 16.32 -2.47 -10.93
CA GLU A 71 17.65 -3.06 -10.86
C GLU A 71 18.56 -2.61 -12.01
N LYS A 72 19.87 -2.55 -11.74
CA LYS A 72 20.86 -2.17 -12.75
C LYS A 72 20.77 -3.10 -13.96
N GLY A 73 20.72 -2.52 -15.15
CA GLY A 73 20.64 -3.26 -16.40
C GLY A 73 19.22 -3.45 -16.96
N SER A 74 18.18 -3.01 -16.26
CA SER A 74 16.77 -3.17 -16.67
C SER A 74 16.28 -2.21 -17.77
N GLY A 75 17.20 -1.60 -18.55
CA GLY A 75 16.83 -0.81 -19.73
C GLY A 75 16.29 0.60 -19.50
N GLY A 76 16.29 1.08 -18.25
CA GLY A 76 16.05 2.50 -17.92
C GLY A 76 14.59 2.98 -17.99
N LYS A 77 13.63 2.07 -18.21
CA LYS A 77 12.20 2.39 -18.07
C LYS A 77 11.85 2.72 -16.62
N SER A 78 10.89 3.62 -16.44
CA SER A 78 10.24 3.86 -15.14
C SER A 78 9.33 2.69 -14.75
N LEU A 79 8.90 2.68 -13.48
CA LEU A 79 7.98 1.66 -12.96
C LEU A 79 6.66 1.69 -13.74
N GLU A 80 6.08 2.87 -13.90
CA GLU A 80 4.81 3.05 -14.62
C GLU A 80 4.90 2.58 -16.08
N GLU A 81 5.98 2.91 -16.79
CA GLU A 81 6.21 2.42 -18.16
C GLU A 81 6.38 0.90 -18.23
N THR A 82 6.83 0.26 -17.14
CA THR A 82 7.03 -1.18 -17.07
C THR A 82 5.72 -1.92 -16.80
N VAL A 83 4.89 -1.41 -15.89
CA VAL A 83 3.60 -2.03 -15.53
C VAL A 83 2.44 -1.56 -16.42
N GLY A 84 2.64 -0.47 -17.17
CA GLY A 84 1.72 0.05 -18.19
C GLY A 84 0.67 1.06 -17.70
N SER A 85 0.55 1.28 -16.39
CA SER A 85 -0.34 2.30 -15.81
C SER A 85 -0.05 2.58 -14.34
N ALA A 86 -0.54 3.71 -13.84
CA ALA A 86 -0.64 4.01 -12.42
C ALA A 86 -2.06 4.50 -12.11
N LEU A 87 -2.56 4.18 -10.91
CA LEU A 87 -3.76 4.85 -10.40
C LEU A 87 -3.40 6.31 -10.07
N PRO A 88 -4.30 7.27 -10.37
CA PRO A 88 -4.14 8.61 -9.82
C PRO A 88 -4.25 8.56 -8.29
N VAL A 89 -3.49 9.43 -7.62
CA VAL A 89 -3.65 9.67 -6.19
C VAL A 89 -4.61 10.84 -6.02
N ASP A 90 -5.67 10.63 -5.25
CA ASP A 90 -6.69 11.64 -5.00
C ASP A 90 -6.67 12.10 -3.54
N PHE A 91 -6.09 13.28 -3.34
CA PHE A 91 -6.02 13.94 -2.03
C PHE A 91 -7.32 14.69 -1.67
N ASP A 92 -8.24 14.84 -2.63
CA ASP A 92 -9.56 15.47 -2.45
C ASP A 92 -10.68 14.46 -2.75
N ALA A 93 -10.45 13.22 -2.32
CA ALA A 93 -11.41 12.14 -2.47
C ALA A 93 -12.74 12.46 -1.75
N PRO A 94 -13.88 11.94 -2.24
CA PRO A 94 -15.18 12.18 -1.62
C PRO A 94 -15.20 11.89 -0.13
N ALA A 95 -16.03 12.62 0.62
CA ALA A 95 -16.16 12.38 2.04
C ALA A 95 -16.72 10.96 2.30
N VAL A 96 -16.29 10.32 3.39
CA VAL A 96 -16.69 8.93 3.74
C VAL A 96 -18.17 8.60 3.53
N PRO A 97 -19.16 9.45 3.91
CA PRO A 97 -20.57 9.14 3.69
C PRO A 97 -20.99 9.01 2.22
N GLU A 98 -20.24 9.60 1.31
CA GLU A 98 -20.47 9.61 -0.15
C GLU A 98 -19.79 8.43 -0.86
N ILE A 99 -18.91 7.70 -0.15
CA ILE A 99 -18.23 6.54 -0.69
C ILE A 99 -19.07 5.29 -0.42
N GLU A 100 -19.60 4.69 -1.48
CA GLU A 100 -20.41 3.47 -1.37
C GLU A 100 -19.59 2.20 -1.11
N SER A 101 -18.36 2.15 -1.62
CA SER A 101 -17.46 1.02 -1.43
C SER A 101 -16.01 1.43 -1.57
N MET A 102 -15.15 0.80 -0.77
CA MET A 102 -13.72 1.04 -0.73
C MET A 102 -12.99 -0.29 -0.63
N LYS A 103 -11.90 -0.43 -1.38
CA LYS A 103 -11.10 -1.66 -1.46
C LYS A 103 -9.71 -1.43 -0.91
N ALA A 104 -9.33 -2.14 0.15
CA ALA A 104 -7.94 -2.21 0.63
C ALA A 104 -7.23 -3.42 0.02
N ILE A 105 -6.00 -3.26 -0.41
CA ILE A 105 -5.19 -4.29 -1.08
C ILE A 105 -3.83 -4.40 -0.39
N GLY A 106 -3.35 -5.60 -0.08
CA GLY A 106 -2.04 -5.78 0.55
C GLY A 106 -1.60 -7.23 0.73
N TYR A 107 -0.40 -7.42 1.30
CA TYR A 107 0.23 -8.72 1.58
C TYR A 107 0.31 -8.95 3.11
N PRO A 108 -0.79 -9.34 3.78
CA PRO A 108 -0.75 -9.67 5.21
C PRO A 108 0.24 -10.82 5.48
N ALA A 109 1.09 -10.66 6.49
CA ALA A 109 2.22 -11.56 6.77
C ALA A 109 2.18 -12.20 8.17
N ALA A 110 1.25 -11.78 9.03
CA ALA A 110 1.02 -12.44 10.31
C ALA A 110 -0.13 -13.47 10.21
N PRO A 111 -0.12 -14.54 11.03
CA PRO A 111 -1.13 -15.59 11.01
C PRO A 111 -2.57 -15.05 11.03
N PRO A 112 -3.50 -15.63 10.25
CA PRO A 112 -3.36 -16.87 9.48
C PRO A 112 -2.68 -16.72 8.10
N TYR A 113 -2.10 -15.56 7.81
CA TYR A 113 -1.43 -15.26 6.53
C TYR A 113 0.09 -15.49 6.61
N ASP A 114 0.75 -15.54 5.45
CA ASP A 114 2.19 -15.84 5.29
C ASP A 114 2.96 -14.78 4.48
N GLY A 115 2.30 -13.71 4.04
CA GLY A 115 2.89 -12.60 3.29
C GLY A 115 3.19 -12.92 1.83
N GLN A 116 2.85 -14.12 1.34
CA GLN A 116 3.23 -14.55 0.01
C GLN A 116 2.17 -14.23 -1.05
N LYS A 117 0.95 -13.90 -0.65
CA LYS A 117 -0.19 -13.71 -1.54
C LYS A 117 -0.82 -12.34 -1.35
N LEU A 118 -1.33 -11.80 -2.44
CA LEU A 118 -2.09 -10.55 -2.45
C LEU A 118 -3.51 -10.82 -1.94
N TYR A 119 -3.95 -10.07 -0.94
CA TYR A 119 -5.32 -10.09 -0.46
C TYR A 119 -5.99 -8.75 -0.69
N GLN A 120 -7.32 -8.78 -0.71
CA GLN A 120 -8.16 -7.60 -0.76
C GLN A 120 -9.31 -7.69 0.24
N CYS A 121 -9.64 -6.58 0.87
CA CYS A 121 -10.86 -6.37 1.63
C CYS A 121 -11.70 -5.31 0.90
N GLN A 122 -13.01 -5.50 0.85
CA GLN A 122 -13.92 -4.53 0.27
C GLN A 122 -15.11 -4.34 1.21
N ASP A 123 -15.37 -3.11 1.61
CA ASP A 123 -16.46 -2.75 2.52
C ASP A 123 -16.93 -1.31 2.26
N LYS A 124 -18.02 -0.89 2.92
CA LYS A 124 -18.41 0.51 3.00
C LYS A 124 -17.58 1.20 4.09
N PRO A 125 -16.85 2.30 3.80
CA PRO A 125 -16.00 2.94 4.77
C PRO A 125 -16.81 3.64 5.87
N GLY A 126 -16.25 3.63 7.08
CA GLY A 126 -16.66 4.44 8.22
C GLY A 126 -15.58 5.45 8.61
N ARG A 127 -15.96 6.42 9.44
CA ARG A 127 -15.03 7.41 10.01
C ARG A 127 -14.40 6.89 11.30
N LEU A 128 -13.13 7.22 11.52
CA LEU A 128 -12.41 7.04 12.77
C LEU A 128 -11.63 8.32 13.09
N SER A 129 -11.88 8.90 14.26
CA SER A 129 -11.12 10.02 14.79
C SER A 129 -10.55 9.61 16.13
N LEU A 130 -9.23 9.74 16.30
CA LEU A 130 -8.54 9.44 17.56
C LEU A 130 -8.56 10.67 18.47
N ASN A 131 -8.25 11.84 17.92
CA ASN A 131 -8.40 13.14 18.58
C ASN A 131 -9.30 14.06 17.76
N ALA A 132 -9.94 15.03 18.43
CA ALA A 132 -10.84 15.98 17.76
C ALA A 132 -10.10 17.00 16.86
N SER A 133 -8.82 17.25 17.13
CA SER A 133 -7.96 18.14 16.34
C SER A 133 -7.40 17.50 15.07
N ASP A 134 -7.39 16.18 15.01
CA ASP A 134 -6.70 15.45 13.94
C ASP A 134 -7.63 15.21 12.75
N PRO A 135 -7.07 15.06 11.54
CA PRO A 135 -7.83 14.64 10.38
C PRO A 135 -8.62 13.36 10.65
N THR A 136 -9.81 13.27 10.08
CA THR A 136 -10.61 12.05 10.16
C THR A 136 -9.94 10.95 9.33
N MET A 137 -9.69 9.79 9.93
CA MET A 137 -9.24 8.59 9.23
C MET A 137 -10.42 7.76 8.73
N TYR A 138 -10.15 6.91 7.74
CA TYR A 138 -11.11 5.98 7.18
C TYR A 138 -10.90 4.60 7.81
N ARG A 139 -11.98 3.84 7.98
CA ARG A 139 -11.92 2.44 8.42
C ARG A 139 -12.87 1.57 7.62
N ILE A 140 -12.47 0.34 7.35
CA ILE A 140 -13.30 -0.70 6.74
C ILE A 140 -13.20 -1.98 7.57
N GLY A 141 -14.19 -2.87 7.48
CA GLY A 141 -14.04 -4.24 7.97
C GLY A 141 -13.00 -4.98 7.14
N CYS A 142 -11.89 -5.39 7.76
CA CYS A 142 -10.84 -6.14 7.07
C CYS A 142 -10.12 -7.10 8.02
N THR A 143 -9.80 -8.29 7.51
CA THR A 143 -9.10 -9.34 8.27
C THR A 143 -7.61 -9.40 7.98
N MET A 144 -7.10 -8.62 7.01
CA MET A 144 -5.67 -8.54 6.73
C MET A 144 -4.91 -8.12 7.99
N THR A 145 -3.76 -8.76 8.22
CA THR A 145 -2.91 -8.56 9.40
C THR A 145 -1.67 -7.72 9.05
N GLY A 146 -0.79 -7.52 10.04
CA GLY A 146 0.51 -6.87 9.84
C GLY A 146 1.28 -7.48 8.67
N GLY A 147 1.94 -6.62 7.89
CA GLY A 147 2.45 -6.92 6.55
C GLY A 147 1.61 -6.27 5.43
N SER A 148 0.32 -6.04 5.68
CA SER A 148 -0.53 -5.28 4.75
C SER A 148 -0.40 -3.75 4.87
N SER A 149 0.27 -3.24 5.91
CA SER A 149 0.53 -1.80 6.11
C SER A 149 1.21 -1.17 4.90
N GLY A 150 0.77 0.04 4.52
CA GLY A 150 1.16 0.71 3.28
C GLY A 150 0.38 0.25 2.04
N GLY A 151 -0.35 -0.87 2.11
CA GLY A 151 -1.21 -1.37 1.03
C GLY A 151 -2.31 -0.37 0.65
N GLY A 152 -2.49 -0.13 -0.64
CA GLY A 152 -3.34 0.96 -1.16
C GLY A 152 -4.84 0.72 -0.98
N TRP A 153 -5.57 1.81 -0.75
CA TRP A 153 -7.02 1.83 -0.68
C TRP A 153 -7.59 2.53 -1.92
N VAL A 154 -8.45 1.82 -2.65
CA VAL A 154 -9.03 2.28 -3.91
C VAL A 154 -10.52 2.53 -3.74
N ALA A 155 -10.97 3.70 -4.18
CA ALA A 155 -12.37 4.08 -4.28
C ALA A 155 -12.59 4.92 -5.54
N ALA A 156 -13.83 5.31 -5.81
CA ALA A 156 -14.09 6.35 -6.81
C ALA A 156 -13.56 7.69 -6.29
N GLY A 157 -12.64 8.32 -7.03
CA GLY A 157 -12.15 9.66 -6.75
C GLY A 157 -13.15 10.75 -7.15
N SER A 158 -12.74 12.02 -7.06
CA SER A 158 -13.63 13.17 -7.32
C SER A 158 -14.16 13.22 -8.77
N ASP A 159 -13.46 12.57 -9.73
CA ASP A 159 -13.91 12.43 -11.12
C ASP A 159 -14.78 11.19 -11.39
N GLY A 160 -15.08 10.42 -10.33
CA GLY A 160 -15.86 9.18 -10.38
C GLY A 160 -15.09 7.95 -10.86
N LYS A 161 -13.80 8.06 -11.20
CA LYS A 161 -12.97 6.92 -11.62
C LYS A 161 -12.18 6.33 -10.45
N PRO A 162 -11.67 5.08 -10.56
CA PRO A 162 -10.82 4.50 -9.52
C PRO A 162 -9.57 5.34 -9.27
N ALA A 163 -9.34 5.67 -8.00
CA ALA A 163 -8.16 6.40 -7.53
C ALA A 163 -7.63 5.77 -6.23
N LEU A 164 -6.34 5.96 -5.96
CA LEU A 164 -5.76 5.72 -4.65
C LEU A 164 -6.17 6.86 -3.72
N VAL A 165 -6.91 6.55 -2.65
CA VAL A 165 -7.48 7.55 -1.74
C VAL A 165 -6.94 7.45 -0.31
N SER A 166 -6.27 6.35 0.04
CA SER A 166 -5.65 6.11 1.36
C SER A 166 -4.67 4.94 1.28
N ASN A 167 -3.95 4.67 2.37
CA ASN A 167 -3.19 3.43 2.60
C ASN A 167 -3.65 2.72 3.88
N THR A 168 -3.24 1.46 4.02
CA THR A 168 -3.47 0.63 5.20
C THR A 168 -2.50 1.02 6.32
N TYR A 169 -3.05 1.11 7.53
CA TYR A 169 -2.33 1.22 8.79
C TYR A 169 -2.87 0.16 9.76
N ILE A 170 -1.97 -0.59 10.42
CA ILE A 170 -2.26 -1.67 11.38
C ILE A 170 -1.25 -1.60 12.51
#